data_AF-A0A959HIC1-F1
#
_entry.id   AF-A0A959HIC1-F1
#
_cell.length_a   1.000
_cell.length_b   1.000
_cell.length_c   1.000
_cell.angle_alpha   90.00
_cell.angle_beta   90.00
_cell.angle_gamma   90.00
#
_symmetry.space_group_name_H-M   'P 1'
#
loop_
_entity.id
_entity.type
_entity.pdbx_description
1 polymer ?
#
loop_
_entity_poly.entity_id
_entity_poly.type
_entity_poly.pdbx_seq_one_letter_code
_entity_poly.pdbx_strand_id
1 'polypeptide(L)'
;MKLTFQNRIALFNTLAAAAATLLVFLVVYAVVYFTAYHHLDEDIRQEQEEIFSNLLWRGDSIVINRMPEWEEQEHQQVEVNPTFLQITDTQGNLRFRSANLQKDFFLFIPGLEKEAFLNSSLNGQRVRLGHFPIINATGKNTGQLV
;
A
#
# COMPACT_ATOMS: atom_id res chain seq x y z
N MET A 1 19.12 -34.53 37.24
CA MET A 1 18.40 -35.76 36.83
C MET A 1 18.81 -36.13 35.41
N LYS A 2 19.25 -37.37 35.17
CA LYS A 2 19.48 -37.89 33.81
C LYS A 2 18.16 -38.46 33.27
N LEU A 3 17.76 -38.04 32.08
CA LEU A 3 16.63 -38.65 31.36
C LEU A 3 16.96 -40.12 31.07
N THR A 4 15.97 -41.00 31.27
CA THR A 4 16.06 -42.40 30.83
C THR A 4 16.20 -42.47 29.31
N PHE A 5 16.76 -43.56 28.79
CA PHE A 5 16.96 -43.73 27.35
C PHE A 5 15.66 -43.57 26.55
N GLN A 6 14.56 -44.13 27.06
CA GLN A 6 13.22 -43.98 26.49
C GLN A 6 12.75 -42.52 26.44
N ASN A 7 12.95 -41.76 27.53
CA ASN A 7 12.52 -40.35 27.59
C ASN A 7 13.36 -39.45 26.66
N ARG A 8 14.62 -39.79 26.42
CA ARG A 8 15.46 -39.07 25.44
C ARG A 8 14.95 -39.24 24.01
N ILE A 9 14.62 -40.47 23.62
CA ILE A 9 14.07 -40.75 22.28
C ILE A 9 12.72 -40.09 22.10
N ALA A 10 11.84 -40.19 23.11
CA ALA A 10 10.54 -39.52 23.10
C ALA A 10 10.70 -38.01 22.92
N LEU A 11 11.62 -37.38 23.67
CA LEU A 11 11.88 -35.94 23.58
C LEU A 11 12.37 -35.52 22.19
N PHE A 12 13.34 -36.23 21.61
CA PHE A 12 13.84 -35.90 20.27
C PHE A 12 12.76 -36.06 19.19
N ASN A 13 11.93 -37.11 19.28
CA ASN A 13 10.82 -37.30 18.34
C ASN A 13 9.76 -36.21 18.48
N THR A 14 9.38 -35.85 19.71
CA THR A 14 8.44 -34.75 19.96
C THR A 14 9.01 -33.42 19.46
N LEU A 15 10.29 -33.16 19.70
CA LEU A 15 10.96 -31.94 19.22
C LEU A 15 11.00 -31.90 17.69
N ALA A 16 11.31 -33.03 17.04
CA ALA A 16 11.33 -33.13 15.58
C ALA A 16 9.93 -32.88 14.99
N ALA A 17 8.89 -33.48 15.58
CA ALA A 17 7.51 -33.24 15.17
C ALA A 17 7.11 -31.77 15.35
N ALA A 18 7.40 -31.17 16.51
CA ALA A 18 7.11 -29.76 16.78
C ALA A 18 7.85 -28.82 15.82
N ALA A 19 9.13 -29.09 15.54
CA ALA A 19 9.92 -28.32 14.59
C ALA A 19 9.38 -28.44 13.16
N ALA A 20 9.00 -29.64 12.73
CA ALA A 20 8.38 -29.85 11.42
C ALA A 20 7.05 -29.10 11.30
N THR A 21 6.18 -29.17 12.32
CA THR A 21 4.93 -28.43 12.35
C THR A 21 5.17 -26.91 12.31
N LEU A 22 6.10 -26.40 13.11
CA LEU A 22 6.47 -24.99 13.12
C LEU A 22 6.96 -24.54 11.73
N LEU A 23 7.80 -25.34 11.08
CA LEU A 23 8.31 -25.05 9.73
C LEU A 23 7.16 -24.94 8.72
N VAL A 24 6.20 -25.86 8.76
CA VAL A 24 5.01 -25.79 7.89
C VAL A 24 4.25 -24.49 8.12
N PHE A 25 4.00 -24.10 9.37
CA PHE A 25 3.32 -22.84 9.68
C PHE A 25 4.10 -21.61 9.22
N LEU A 26 5.43 -21.61 9.34
CA LEU A 26 6.27 -20.52 8.85
C LEU A 26 6.18 -20.38 7.33
N VAL A 27 6.18 -21.50 6.60
CA VAL A 27 6.03 -21.49 5.14
C VAL A 27 4.65 -20.96 4.75
N VAL A 28 3.59 -21.44 5.39
CA VAL A 28 2.22 -20.96 5.12
C VAL A 28 2.11 -19.47 5.42
N TYR A 29 2.60 -19.02 6.57
CA TYR A 29 2.61 -17.61 6.95
C TYR A 29 3.36 -16.75 5.93
N ALA A 30 4.55 -17.20 5.49
CA ALA A 30 5.34 -16.48 4.52
C ALA A 30 4.59 -16.35 3.18
N VAL A 31 4.02 -17.43 2.66
CA VAL A 31 3.24 -17.40 1.42
C VAL A 31 2.07 -16.42 1.53
N VAL A 32 1.26 -16.55 2.58
CA VAL A 32 0.11 -15.65 2.79
C VAL A 32 0.56 -14.19 2.91
N TYR A 33 1.62 -13.92 3.67
CA TYR A 33 2.16 -12.58 3.85
C TYR A 33 2.63 -11.98 2.52
N PHE A 34 3.44 -12.71 1.75
CA PHE A 34 3.95 -12.20 0.47
C PHE A 34 2.84 -12.02 -0.55
N THR A 35 1.92 -12.98 -0.68
CA THR A 35 0.79 -12.88 -1.60
C THR A 35 -0.13 -11.71 -1.26
N ALA A 36 -0.45 -11.51 0.03
CA ALA A 36 -1.32 -10.41 0.44
C ALA A 36 -0.70 -9.04 0.14
N TYR A 37 0.58 -8.83 0.45
CA TYR A 37 1.26 -7.56 0.15
C TYR A 37 1.44 -7.34 -1.33
N HIS A 38 1.74 -8.40 -2.09
CA HIS A 38 1.87 -8.30 -3.54
C HIS A 38 0.55 -7.88 -4.19
N HIS A 39 -0.55 -8.50 -3.77
CA HIS A 39 -1.88 -8.17 -4.28
C HIS A 39 -2.27 -6.72 -3.95
N LEU A 40 -2.03 -6.26 -2.71
CA LEU A 40 -2.26 -4.86 -2.34
C LEU A 40 -1.44 -3.88 -3.19
N ASP A 41 -0.16 -4.19 -3.42
CA ASP A 41 0.72 -3.32 -4.23
C ASP A 41 0.28 -3.32 -5.71
N GLU A 42 -0.23 -4.44 -6.23
CA GLU A 42 -0.80 -4.53 -7.58
C GLU A 42 -2.11 -3.76 -7.72
N ASP A 43 -3.04 -3.91 -6.77
CA ASP A 43 -4.32 -3.19 -6.77
C ASP A 43 -4.08 -1.68 -6.74
N ILE A 44 -3.16 -1.20 -5.89
CA ILE A 44 -2.80 0.22 -5.80
C ILE A 44 -2.15 0.71 -7.11
N ARG A 45 -1.36 -0.13 -7.80
CA ARG A 45 -0.79 0.25 -9.09
C ARG A 45 -1.86 0.35 -10.17
N GLN A 46 -2.81 -0.59 -10.19
CA GLN A 46 -3.93 -0.56 -11.13
C GLN A 46 -4.76 0.71 -10.95
N GLU A 47 -5.08 1.06 -9.70
CA GLU A 47 -5.78 2.30 -9.36
C GLU A 47 -5.01 3.54 -9.85
N GLN A 48 -3.70 3.58 -9.62
CA GLN A 48 -2.86 4.66 -10.11
C GLN A 48 -2.88 4.76 -11.64
N GLU A 49 -2.84 3.63 -12.35
CA GLU A 49 -2.90 3.59 -13.82
C GLU A 49 -4.22 4.16 -14.34
N GLU A 50 -5.33 3.81 -13.70
CA GLU A 50 -6.66 4.34 -14.00
C GLU A 50 -6.71 5.87 -13.79
N ILE A 51 -6.28 6.34 -12.63
CA ILE A 51 -6.21 7.78 -12.31
C ILE A 51 -5.37 8.52 -13.34
N PHE A 52 -4.15 8.05 -13.60
CA PHE A 52 -3.25 8.72 -14.54
C PHE A 52 -3.78 8.72 -15.98
N SER A 53 -4.54 7.70 -16.38
CA SER A 53 -5.20 7.66 -17.69
C SER A 53 -6.29 8.71 -17.83
N ASN A 54 -6.95 9.06 -16.72
CA ASN A 54 -8.03 10.03 -16.66
C ASN A 54 -7.53 11.48 -16.43
N LEU A 55 -6.26 11.68 -16.04
CA LEU A 55 -5.68 13.02 -15.81
C LEU A 55 -5.64 13.85 -17.11
N LEU A 56 -6.27 15.03 -17.07
CA LEU A 56 -6.21 16.00 -18.18
C LEU A 56 -4.96 16.87 -18.08
N TRP A 57 -4.11 16.78 -19.10
CA TRP A 57 -2.89 17.59 -19.21
C TRP A 57 -3.18 18.88 -19.99
N ARG A 58 -2.81 20.03 -19.41
CA ARG A 58 -2.78 21.32 -20.11
C ARG A 58 -1.36 21.87 -20.07
N GLY A 59 -0.57 21.53 -21.08
CA GLY A 59 0.85 21.89 -21.15
C GLY A 59 1.63 21.22 -20.01
N ASP A 60 2.35 22.02 -19.22
CA ASP A 60 3.15 21.55 -18.08
C ASP A 60 2.33 21.43 -16.77
N SER A 61 1.01 21.59 -16.82
CA SER A 61 0.13 21.57 -15.64
C SER A 61 -0.97 20.51 -15.79
N ILE A 62 -1.33 19.90 -14.67
CA ILE A 62 -2.46 18.98 -14.57
C ILE A 62 -3.71 19.78 -14.24
N VAL A 63 -4.78 19.53 -14.98
CA VAL A 63 -6.10 20.10 -14.71
C VAL A 63 -6.95 19.04 -14.03
N ILE A 64 -7.01 19.11 -12.71
CA ILE A 64 -7.91 18.29 -11.90
C ILE A 64 -9.28 18.99 -11.90
N ASN A 65 -10.13 18.69 -12.88
CA ASN A 65 -11.48 19.24 -12.96
C ASN A 65 -12.49 18.09 -12.96
N ARG A 66 -13.40 18.06 -11.96
CA ARG A 66 -14.52 17.09 -11.77
C ARG A 66 -14.48 15.89 -12.73
N MET A 67 -13.51 15.02 -12.50
CA MET A 67 -13.40 13.76 -13.23
C MET A 67 -14.48 12.82 -12.67
N PRO A 68 -15.18 12.06 -13.51
CA PRO A 68 -16.18 11.09 -13.07
C PRO A 68 -15.66 10.14 -11.98
N GLU A 69 -14.40 9.75 -12.08
CA GLU A 69 -13.66 8.96 -11.09
C GLU A 69 -13.76 9.53 -9.67
N TRP A 70 -13.61 10.85 -9.48
CA TRP A 70 -13.70 11.46 -8.14
C TRP A 70 -15.10 11.43 -7.53
N GLU A 71 -16.12 11.22 -8.37
CA GLU A 71 -17.52 11.12 -7.96
C GLU A 71 -17.95 9.67 -7.69
N GLU A 72 -17.03 8.71 -7.80
CA GLU A 72 -17.32 7.31 -7.52
C GLU A 72 -17.56 7.05 -6.02
N GLN A 73 -18.42 6.07 -5.76
CA GLN A 73 -18.93 5.80 -4.43
C GLN A 73 -17.82 5.41 -3.44
N GLU A 74 -16.79 4.73 -3.94
CA GLU A 74 -15.63 4.24 -3.17
C GLU A 74 -14.78 5.37 -2.58
N HIS A 75 -14.75 6.53 -3.23
CA HIS A 75 -14.04 7.73 -2.74
C HIS A 75 -14.93 8.65 -1.88
N GLN A 76 -16.24 8.39 -1.84
CA GLN A 76 -17.22 9.16 -1.07
C GLN A 76 -17.54 8.55 0.30
N GLN A 77 -17.38 7.23 0.46
CA GLN A 77 -17.75 6.50 1.67
C GLN A 77 -16.62 5.59 2.15
N VAL A 78 -16.62 5.26 3.45
CA VAL A 78 -15.76 4.21 3.99
C VAL A 78 -16.46 2.88 3.78
N GLU A 79 -16.21 2.24 2.63
CA GLU A 79 -16.74 0.91 2.30
C GLU A 79 -15.84 -0.23 2.83
N VAL A 80 -16.05 -1.47 2.39
CA VAL A 80 -15.28 -2.64 2.85
C VAL A 80 -13.80 -2.57 2.43
N ASN A 81 -13.50 -1.91 1.31
CA ASN A 81 -12.14 -1.61 0.83
C ASN A 81 -12.04 -0.14 0.37
N PRO A 82 -11.88 0.81 1.30
CA PRO A 82 -11.88 2.24 0.96
C PRO A 82 -10.56 2.65 0.32
N THR A 83 -10.62 3.27 -0.87
CA THR A 83 -9.46 3.85 -1.55
C THR A 83 -9.32 5.32 -1.23
N PHE A 84 -8.18 5.70 -0.65
CA PHE A 84 -7.86 7.08 -0.30
C PHE A 84 -6.95 7.69 -1.35
N LEU A 85 -7.11 8.99 -1.60
CA LEU A 85 -6.27 9.70 -2.53
C LEU A 85 -5.79 11.03 -2.00
N GLN A 86 -4.53 11.35 -2.29
CA GLN A 86 -3.92 12.62 -2.05
C GLN A 86 -2.99 13.02 -3.20
N ILE A 87 -3.08 14.26 -3.66
CA ILE A 87 -2.13 14.84 -4.62
C ILE A 87 -1.44 16.02 -3.97
N THR A 88 -0.11 16.04 -4.02
CA THR A 88 0.71 17.17 -3.59
C THR A 88 1.53 17.72 -4.74
N ASP A 89 1.95 18.98 -4.64
CA ASP A 89 3.01 19.48 -5.52
C ASP A 89 4.41 18.98 -5.10
N THR A 90 5.44 19.39 -5.83
CA THR A 90 6.84 19.02 -5.56
C THR A 90 7.39 19.56 -4.24
N GLN A 91 6.68 20.46 -3.57
CA GLN A 91 7.01 21.00 -2.26
C GLN A 91 6.22 20.34 -1.13
N GLY A 92 5.34 19.38 -1.46
CA GLY A 92 4.47 18.70 -0.52
C GLY A 92 3.21 19.50 -0.15
N ASN A 93 2.91 20.61 -0.85
CA ASN A 93 1.66 21.33 -0.60
C ASN A 93 0.49 20.52 -1.19
N LEU A 94 -0.53 20.31 -0.36
CA LEU A 94 -1.76 19.61 -0.75
C LEU A 94 -2.46 20.35 -1.90
N ARG A 95 -2.68 19.63 -3.01
CA ARG A 95 -3.44 20.11 -4.17
C ARG A 95 -4.82 19.47 -4.24
N PHE A 96 -4.93 18.21 -3.82
CA PHE A 96 -6.18 17.48 -3.81
C PHE A 96 -6.16 16.40 -2.72
N ARG A 97 -7.34 16.05 -2.21
CA ARG A 97 -7.58 14.83 -1.44
C ARG A 97 -9.00 14.32 -1.66
N SER A 98 -9.17 13.00 -1.57
CA SER A 98 -10.49 12.35 -1.59
C SER A 98 -11.33 12.73 -0.36
N ALA A 99 -12.65 12.63 -0.47
CA ALA A 99 -13.58 13.01 0.60
C ALA A 99 -13.47 12.08 1.82
N ASN A 100 -13.24 10.78 1.57
CA ASN A 100 -13.05 9.77 2.61
C ASN A 100 -11.76 9.94 3.43
N LEU A 101 -10.76 10.71 2.94
CA LEU A 101 -9.54 11.08 3.69
C LEU A 101 -9.78 12.21 4.71
N GLN A 102 -10.98 12.80 4.74
CA GLN A 102 -11.44 13.81 5.70
C GLN A 102 -10.42 14.94 5.98
N LYS A 103 -9.90 15.06 7.21
CA LYS A 103 -8.91 16.07 7.62
C LYS A 103 -7.48 15.52 7.68
N ASP A 104 -7.32 14.22 7.52
CA ASP A 104 -6.02 13.58 7.57
C ASP A 104 -5.23 13.87 6.28
N PHE A 105 -3.93 13.59 6.34
CA PHE A 105 -3.00 13.73 5.23
C PHE A 105 -1.91 12.68 5.34
N PHE A 106 -1.47 12.17 4.20
CA PHE A 106 -0.32 11.27 4.12
C PHE A 106 0.97 12.07 3.98
N LEU A 107 2.07 11.52 4.48
CA LEU A 107 3.37 12.17 4.40
C LEU A 107 3.86 12.23 2.94
N PHE A 108 4.31 13.41 2.53
CA PHE A 108 5.00 13.62 1.26
C PHE A 108 6.41 13.00 1.30
N ILE A 109 6.88 12.46 0.18
CA ILE A 109 8.24 11.92 0.04
C ILE A 109 9.05 12.84 -0.88
N PRO A 110 9.92 13.71 -0.34
CA PRO A 110 10.75 14.59 -1.15
C PRO A 110 11.71 13.80 -2.05
N GLY A 111 11.78 14.17 -3.32
CA GLY A 111 12.73 13.56 -4.27
C GLY A 111 12.35 12.14 -4.71
N LEU A 112 11.08 11.75 -4.61
CA LEU A 112 10.61 10.48 -5.14
C LEU A 112 10.80 10.41 -6.67
N GLU A 113 11.65 9.50 -7.13
CA GLU A 113 11.91 9.26 -8.56
C GLU A 113 11.13 8.07 -9.13
N LYS A 114 10.72 7.13 -8.28
CA LYS A 114 10.02 5.88 -8.64
C LYS A 114 8.90 5.60 -7.65
N GLU A 115 7.99 4.70 -8.01
CA GLU A 115 6.95 4.24 -7.09
C GLU A 115 7.54 3.67 -5.79
N ALA A 116 6.85 3.90 -4.68
CA ALA A 116 7.22 3.34 -3.38
C ALA A 116 5.98 2.96 -2.59
N PHE A 117 5.98 1.75 -2.01
CA PHE A 117 4.86 1.25 -1.22
C PHE A 117 5.19 1.25 0.28
N LEU A 118 4.34 1.86 1.09
CA LEU A 118 4.56 2.07 2.52
C LEU A 118 3.35 1.62 3.33
N ASN A 119 3.61 1.16 4.55
CA ASN A 119 2.54 0.90 5.52
C ASN A 119 2.34 2.14 6.38
N SER A 120 1.08 2.50 6.58
CA SER A 120 0.69 3.61 7.46
C SER A 120 -0.49 3.20 8.34
N SER A 121 -1.00 4.16 9.11
CA SER A 121 -2.19 4.01 9.92
C SER A 121 -3.08 5.23 9.77
N LEU A 122 -4.36 5.01 9.53
CA LEU A 122 -5.40 6.03 9.44
C LEU A 122 -6.49 5.69 10.45
N ASN A 123 -6.78 6.60 11.40
CA ASN A 123 -7.79 6.38 12.44
C ASN A 123 -7.66 5.04 13.20
N GLY A 124 -6.42 4.58 13.42
CA GLY A 124 -6.12 3.32 14.12
C GLY A 124 -6.20 2.06 13.25
N GLN A 125 -6.56 2.20 11.97
CA GLN A 125 -6.56 1.11 10.99
C GLN A 125 -5.26 1.13 10.17
N ARG A 126 -4.69 -0.05 9.93
CA ARG A 126 -3.50 -0.17 9.07
C ARG A 126 -3.92 0.02 7.62
N VAL A 127 -3.17 0.84 6.89
CA VAL A 127 -3.38 1.09 5.46
C VAL A 127 -2.08 0.86 4.71
N ARG A 128 -2.18 0.40 3.46
CA ARG A 128 -1.09 0.33 2.50
C ARG A 128 -1.19 1.55 1.58
N LEU A 129 -0.09 2.25 1.38
CA LEU A 129 -0.01 3.46 0.56
C LEU A 129 0.93 3.20 -0.62
N GLY A 130 0.55 3.68 -1.79
CA GLY A 130 1.43 3.74 -2.96
C GLY A 130 1.77 5.18 -3.27
N HIS A 131 3.06 5.50 -3.28
CA HIS A 131 3.56 6.82 -3.60
C HIS A 131 4.06 6.84 -5.03
N PHE A 132 3.53 7.73 -5.87
CA PHE A 132 3.85 7.79 -7.30
C PHE A 132 4.25 9.20 -7.71
N PRO A 133 5.39 9.39 -8.40
CA PRO A 133 5.76 10.69 -8.95
C PRO A 133 4.87 11.03 -10.13
N ILE A 134 4.38 12.27 -10.17
CA ILE A 134 3.57 12.75 -11.28
C ILE A 134 4.48 13.46 -12.29
N ILE A 135 4.74 12.79 -13.42
CA ILE A 135 5.69 13.25 -14.44
C ILE A 135 4.91 13.82 -15.62
N ASN A 136 5.23 15.05 -16.01
CA ASN A 136 4.62 15.69 -17.17
C ASN A 136 5.20 15.17 -18.50
N ALA A 137 4.62 15.61 -19.63
CA ALA A 137 5.07 15.24 -20.97
C ALA A 137 6.54 15.64 -21.27
N THR A 138 7.13 16.57 -20.52
CA THR A 138 8.53 16.99 -20.66
C THR A 138 9.49 16.19 -19.76
N GLY A 139 8.99 15.19 -19.03
CA GLY A 139 9.80 14.33 -18.16
C GLY A 139 10.12 14.94 -16.79
N LYS A 140 9.48 16.06 -16.44
CA LYS A 140 9.69 16.77 -15.17
C LYS A 140 8.66 16.30 -14.14
N ASN A 141 9.12 16.03 -12.91
CA ASN A 141 8.25 15.79 -11.77
C ASN A 141 7.50 17.09 -11.41
N THR A 142 6.18 17.02 -11.39
CA THR A 142 5.26 18.13 -11.10
C THR A 142 4.50 17.95 -9.79
N GLY A 143 4.59 16.77 -9.15
CA GLY A 143 3.89 16.47 -7.93
C GLY A 143 3.99 14.99 -7.54
N GLN A 144 3.19 14.61 -6.56
CA GLN A 144 3.13 13.24 -6.06
C GLN A 144 1.67 12.83 -5.85
N LEU A 145 1.32 11.65 -6.34
CA LEU A 145 0.10 10.94 -6.01
C LEU A 145 0.40 9.99 -4.84
N VAL A 146 -0.49 9.96 -3.85
CA VAL A 146 -0.45 9.05 -2.71
C VAL A 146 -1.81 8.42 -2.51
#